data_AF-A0A5M3X9M6-F1
#
_entry.id   AF-A0A5M3X9M6-F1
#
_cell.length_a   1.000
_cell.length_b   1.000
_cell.length_c   1.000
_cell.angle_alpha   90.00
_cell.angle_beta   90.00
_cell.angle_gamma   90.00
#
_symmetry.space_group_name_H-M   'P 1'
#
loop_
_entity.id
_entity.type
_entity.pdbx_description
1 polymer ?
#
loop_
_entity_poly.entity_id
_entity_poly.type
_entity_poly.pdbx_seq_one_letter_code
_entity_poly.pdbx_strand_id
1 'polypeptide(L)'
;MTTATTKIEGTTTKVESTTSRAVWADVAKGVCILLVVLWHTVNKHYLQVDWKISAPIPAMWGFFGDQLMTLRMPLFFTISGMFAVSAYHRPWRVVVRSRVAKFLYLYLIWMLIHTAILWFTPGFDTTAARSLGQFAEQLTITPPNLWYLYALAIYFVAAKALHRVPVPILLGAAALLAVVAAADLIATPGNRGSLLQNFVFFLLGLHLRPHIERLVRNTSWRRAAAVAAVYAVATAAMAATATQQTPTIWTTVSLIGTVFGLSAAPLVARWTHIGAALSWLGRRTLPIYVIHMPLLALLHIALIGRLSNASPAVQTVLAVAYPVIVTALLVALCLLAEYGLKAARATWLFELASRRTRV
;
A
#
# COMPACT_ATOMS: atom_id res chain seq x y z
N MET A 1 -4.76 -67.63 30.50
CA MET A 1 -5.03 -66.46 31.36
C MET A 1 -3.91 -65.45 31.15
N THR A 2 -4.27 -64.16 31.08
CA THR A 2 -3.37 -62.98 31.07
C THR A 2 -2.49 -62.83 29.80
N THR A 3 -2.42 -61.71 29.07
CA THR A 3 -2.72 -60.31 29.39
C THR A 3 -2.94 -59.55 28.08
N ALA A 4 -4.00 -58.75 28.01
CA ALA A 4 -4.24 -57.80 26.92
C ALA A 4 -3.14 -56.72 26.91
N THR A 5 -2.51 -56.49 25.76
CA THR A 5 -1.63 -55.34 25.53
C THR A 5 -2.35 -54.37 24.59
N THR A 6 -3.00 -53.38 25.19
CA THR A 6 -3.67 -52.27 24.50
C THR A 6 -2.62 -51.42 23.79
N LYS A 7 -2.56 -51.54 22.46
CA LYS A 7 -1.74 -50.71 21.60
C LYS A 7 -2.40 -49.33 21.50
N ILE A 8 -1.93 -48.37 22.30
CA ILE A 8 -2.35 -46.97 22.17
C ILE A 8 -1.68 -46.43 20.90
N GLU A 9 -2.41 -46.45 19.79
CA GLU A 9 -2.08 -45.69 18.59
C GLU A 9 -2.22 -44.20 18.93
N GLY A 10 -1.11 -43.60 19.37
CA GLY A 10 -0.92 -42.16 19.38
C GLY A 10 -0.97 -41.66 17.95
N THR A 11 -2.17 -41.45 17.44
CA THR A 11 -2.44 -40.59 16.29
C THR A 11 -1.99 -39.20 16.72
N THR A 12 -0.71 -38.92 16.49
CA THR A 12 -0.16 -37.58 16.49
C THR A 12 -0.89 -36.89 15.35
N THR A 13 -2.04 -36.32 15.69
CA THR A 13 -2.65 -35.22 14.97
C THR A 13 -1.53 -34.20 14.89
N LYS A 14 -0.85 -34.21 13.74
CA LYS A 14 -0.09 -33.12 13.21
C LYS A 14 -1.11 -32.02 12.98
N VAL A 15 -1.59 -31.42 14.06
CA VAL A 15 -2.36 -30.18 14.06
C VAL A 15 -1.46 -29.24 13.31
N GLU A 16 -1.86 -28.96 12.08
CA GLU A 16 -1.17 -28.07 11.17
C GLU A 16 -1.02 -26.72 11.87
N SER A 17 0.09 -26.56 12.56
CA SER A 17 0.63 -25.28 12.99
C SER A 17 1.23 -24.56 11.79
N THR A 18 0.50 -24.55 10.67
CA THR A 18 0.56 -23.44 9.73
C THR A 18 0.06 -22.23 10.50
N THR A 19 0.99 -21.61 11.24
CA THR A 19 1.09 -20.17 11.46
C THR A 19 -0.11 -19.45 10.88
N SER A 20 -1.14 -19.25 11.71
CA SER A 20 -2.31 -18.43 11.42
C SER A 20 -1.83 -17.02 11.13
N ARG A 21 -1.34 -16.83 9.90
CA ARG A 21 -1.10 -15.53 9.32
C ARG A 21 -2.43 -14.82 9.44
N ALA A 22 -2.43 -13.69 10.13
CA ALA A 22 -3.59 -12.84 10.30
C ALA A 22 -4.30 -12.60 8.95
N VAL A 23 -5.32 -13.40 8.62
CA VAL A 23 -6.03 -13.35 7.33
C VAL A 23 -6.59 -11.95 7.10
N TRP A 24 -7.07 -11.31 8.17
CA TRP A 24 -7.52 -9.93 8.19
C TRP A 24 -6.44 -8.93 7.72
N ALA A 25 -5.16 -9.18 8.03
CA ALA A 25 -4.08 -8.29 7.62
C ALA A 25 -3.76 -8.46 6.13
N ASP A 26 -3.93 -9.67 5.58
CA ASP A 26 -3.90 -9.87 4.14
C ASP A 26 -5.09 -9.20 3.46
N VAL A 27 -6.31 -9.33 4.00
CA VAL A 27 -7.50 -8.63 3.49
C VAL A 27 -7.28 -7.12 3.48
N ALA A 28 -6.78 -6.54 4.57
CA ALA A 28 -6.50 -5.12 4.66
C ALA A 28 -5.50 -4.65 3.61
N LYS A 29 -4.41 -5.40 3.38
CA LYS A 29 -3.46 -5.11 2.29
C LYS A 29 -4.09 -5.25 0.91
N GLY A 30 -4.97 -6.24 0.72
CA GLY A 30 -5.74 -6.44 -0.51
C GLY A 30 -6.62 -5.22 -0.83
N VAL A 31 -7.34 -4.71 0.17
CA VAL A 31 -8.11 -3.46 0.03
C VAL A 31 -7.19 -2.28 -0.25
N CYS A 32 -6.10 -2.12 0.52
CA CYS A 32 -5.16 -1.01 0.32
C CYS A 32 -4.59 -0.98 -1.11
N ILE A 33 -4.17 -2.13 -1.66
CA ILE A 33 -3.61 -2.16 -3.01
C ILE A 33 -4.66 -1.82 -4.07
N LEU A 34 -5.92 -2.25 -3.90
CA LEU A 34 -7.01 -1.85 -4.79
C LEU A 34 -7.25 -0.34 -4.74
N LEU A 35 -7.28 0.25 -3.54
CA LEU A 35 -7.43 1.70 -3.38
C LEU A 35 -6.26 2.48 -3.97
N VAL A 36 -5.03 1.94 -3.90
CA VAL A 36 -3.86 2.52 -4.54
C VAL A 36 -4.00 2.52 -6.06
N VAL A 37 -4.36 1.38 -6.67
CA VAL A 37 -4.54 1.30 -8.13
C VAL A 37 -5.70 2.17 -8.59
N LEU A 38 -6.80 2.21 -7.82
CA LEU A 38 -7.94 3.09 -8.09
C LEU A 38 -7.53 4.56 -8.10
N TRP A 39 -6.80 5.01 -7.07
CA TRP A 39 -6.36 6.39 -7.01
C TRP A 39 -5.46 6.78 -8.18
N HIS A 40 -4.51 5.92 -8.58
CA HIS A 40 -3.66 6.18 -9.74
C HIS A 40 -4.48 6.21 -11.03
N THR A 41 -5.42 5.28 -11.20
CA THR A 41 -6.37 5.28 -12.33
C THR A 41 -7.15 6.60 -12.39
N VAL A 42 -7.66 7.07 -11.26
CA VAL A 42 -8.41 8.33 -11.16
C VAL A 42 -7.50 9.51 -11.50
N ASN A 43 -6.40 9.69 -10.76
CA ASN A 43 -5.60 10.91 -10.81
C ASN A 43 -4.71 11.02 -12.04
N LYS A 44 -4.09 9.91 -12.46
CA LYS A 44 -3.10 9.90 -13.54
C LYS A 44 -3.68 9.62 -14.92
N HIS A 45 -4.93 9.18 -15.01
CA HIS A 45 -5.55 8.90 -16.31
C HIS A 45 -6.96 9.45 -16.44
N TYR A 46 -7.89 9.05 -15.58
CA TYR A 46 -9.29 9.41 -15.72
C TYR A 46 -9.52 10.93 -15.62
N LEU A 47 -8.90 11.63 -14.67
CA LEU A 47 -9.00 13.09 -14.54
C LEU A 47 -8.27 13.86 -15.65
N GLN A 48 -7.45 13.17 -16.46
CA GLN A 48 -6.76 13.76 -17.60
C GLN A 48 -7.62 13.71 -18.88
N VAL A 49 -8.72 12.95 -18.88
CA VAL A 49 -9.67 12.89 -20.00
C VAL A 49 -10.43 14.21 -20.08
N ASP A 50 -10.60 14.74 -21.28
CA ASP A 50 -11.45 15.91 -21.54
C ASP A 50 -12.94 15.52 -21.46
N TRP A 51 -13.47 15.51 -20.24
CA TRP A 51 -14.86 15.17 -19.95
C TRP A 51 -15.79 16.34 -20.33
N LYS A 52 -16.55 16.16 -21.40
CA LYS A 52 -17.56 17.09 -21.93
C LYS A 52 -18.96 16.76 -21.40
N ILE A 53 -19.04 16.58 -20.08
CA ILE A 53 -20.29 16.27 -19.37
C ILE A 53 -20.59 17.36 -18.34
N SER A 54 -21.87 17.67 -18.15
CA SER A 54 -22.32 18.69 -17.18
C SER A 54 -22.32 18.19 -15.74
N ALA A 55 -22.46 16.88 -15.53
CA ALA A 55 -22.50 16.28 -14.21
C ALA A 55 -21.10 16.30 -13.55
N PRO A 56 -20.99 16.63 -12.24
CA PRO A 56 -19.71 16.74 -11.55
C PRO A 56 -19.07 15.38 -11.19
N ILE A 57 -19.38 14.32 -11.95
CA ILE A 57 -18.93 12.96 -11.69
C ILE A 57 -17.39 12.86 -11.63
N PRO A 58 -16.63 13.51 -12.54
CA PRO A 58 -15.17 13.41 -12.47
C PRO A 58 -14.60 14.06 -11.20
N ALA A 59 -15.14 15.21 -10.81
CA ALA A 59 -14.77 15.89 -9.57
C ALA A 59 -15.10 15.05 -8.33
N MET A 60 -16.25 14.35 -8.32
CA MET A 60 -16.60 13.43 -7.23
C MET A 60 -15.61 12.27 -7.09
N TRP A 61 -15.15 11.69 -8.21
CA TRP A 61 -14.11 10.66 -8.18
C TRP A 61 -12.78 11.18 -7.67
N GLY A 62 -12.36 12.37 -8.10
CA GLY A 62 -11.17 13.04 -7.58
C GLY A 62 -11.24 13.25 -6.08
N PHE A 63 -12.34 13.87 -5.62
CA PHE A 63 -12.61 14.10 -4.20
C PHE A 63 -12.57 12.82 -3.38
N PHE A 64 -13.25 11.77 -3.84
CA PHE A 64 -13.24 10.46 -3.19
C PHE A 64 -11.84 9.85 -3.12
N GLY A 65 -11.07 9.92 -4.21
CA GLY A 65 -9.69 9.44 -4.27
C GLY A 65 -8.77 10.12 -3.27
N ASP A 66 -8.91 11.43 -3.10
CA ASP A 66 -8.09 12.23 -2.18
C ASP A 66 -8.39 11.90 -0.72
N GLN A 67 -9.67 11.73 -0.37
CA GLN A 67 -10.05 11.33 0.99
C GLN A 67 -9.44 9.98 1.37
N LEU A 68 -9.42 9.02 0.44
CA LEU A 68 -8.85 7.70 0.68
C LEU A 68 -7.32 7.68 0.88
N MET A 69 -6.60 8.78 0.61
CA MET A 69 -5.17 8.87 0.91
C MET A 69 -4.90 8.70 2.41
N THR A 70 -5.72 9.33 3.25
CA THR A 70 -5.60 9.31 4.72
C THR A 70 -5.84 7.92 5.31
N LEU A 71 -6.52 7.03 4.57
CA LEU A 71 -6.71 5.65 5.00
C LEU A 71 -5.64 4.71 4.45
N ARG A 72 -5.42 4.72 3.13
CA ARG A 72 -4.67 3.64 2.47
C ARG A 72 -3.20 3.58 2.87
N MET A 73 -2.49 4.71 2.87
CA MET A 73 -1.04 4.71 3.15
C MET A 73 -0.76 4.45 4.63
N PRO A 74 -1.42 5.16 5.57
CA PRO A 74 -1.23 4.95 7.01
C PRO A 74 -1.55 3.51 7.45
N LEU A 75 -2.66 2.94 6.95
CA LEU A 75 -3.04 1.56 7.24
C LEU A 75 -2.01 0.57 6.68
N PHE A 76 -1.55 0.76 5.44
CA PHE A 76 -0.58 -0.12 4.81
C PHE A 76 0.76 -0.11 5.53
N PHE A 77 1.25 1.07 5.96
CA PHE A 77 2.46 1.18 6.77
C PHE A 77 2.31 0.59 8.16
N THR A 78 1.16 0.77 8.82
CA THR A 78 0.85 0.14 10.11
C THR A 78 0.95 -1.38 10.02
N ILE A 79 0.31 -2.00 9.02
CA ILE A 79 0.39 -3.45 8.80
C ILE A 79 1.83 -3.89 8.47
N SER A 80 2.57 -3.08 7.72
CA SER A 80 3.96 -3.35 7.39
C SER A 80 4.87 -3.37 8.63
N GLY A 81 4.66 -2.42 9.55
CA GLY A 81 5.32 -2.36 10.85
C GLY A 81 5.02 -3.60 11.70
N MET A 82 3.75 -4.04 11.74
CA MET A 82 3.36 -5.26 12.46
C MET A 82 4.10 -6.50 11.94
N PHE A 83 4.24 -6.64 10.62
CA PHE A 83 5.00 -7.75 10.02
C PHE A 83 6.52 -7.61 10.12
N ALA A 84 7.01 -6.41 10.45
CA ALA A 84 8.42 -6.18 10.70
C ALA A 84 8.87 -6.63 12.10
N VAL A 85 7.95 -6.84 13.06
CA VAL A 85 8.25 -7.24 14.45
C VAL A 85 9.18 -8.46 14.55
N SER A 86 8.95 -9.50 13.76
CA SER A 86 9.78 -10.72 13.81
C SER A 86 11.20 -10.48 13.28
N ALA A 87 11.36 -9.59 12.30
CA ALA A 87 12.66 -9.20 11.78
C ALA A 87 13.35 -8.21 12.72
N TYR A 88 12.59 -7.34 13.39
CA TYR A 88 13.13 -6.32 14.29
C TYR A 88 14.02 -6.91 15.39
N HIS A 89 13.63 -8.06 15.96
CA HIS A 89 14.38 -8.76 17.03
C HIS A 89 15.57 -9.60 16.53
N ARG A 90 15.76 -9.77 15.22
CA ARG A 90 16.86 -10.58 14.65
C ARG A 90 18.15 -9.76 14.51
N PRO A 91 19.34 -10.39 14.45
CA PRO A 91 20.60 -9.68 14.26
C PRO A 91 20.68 -8.94 12.91
N TRP A 92 21.42 -7.82 12.86
CA TRP A 92 21.56 -6.96 11.68
C TRP A 92 21.94 -7.73 10.41
N ARG A 93 22.90 -8.66 10.50
CA ARG A 93 23.39 -9.45 9.36
C ARG A 93 22.28 -10.21 8.62
N VAL A 94 21.27 -10.70 9.35
CA VAL A 94 20.15 -11.47 8.78
C VAL A 94 19.11 -10.54 8.14
N VAL A 95 18.87 -9.38 8.74
CA VAL A 95 17.76 -8.49 8.36
C VAL A 95 18.14 -7.50 7.27
N VAL A 96 19.41 -7.09 7.20
CA VAL A 96 19.89 -6.21 6.13
C VAL A 96 19.64 -6.87 4.78
N ARG A 97 19.97 -8.15 4.60
CA ARG A 97 19.72 -8.83 3.33
C ARG A 97 18.23 -9.05 3.07
N SER A 98 17.50 -9.57 4.06
CA SER A 98 16.12 -10.05 3.86
C SER A 98 15.07 -8.93 3.77
N ARG A 99 15.33 -7.76 4.35
CA ARG A 99 14.41 -6.62 4.35
C ARG A 99 14.97 -5.43 3.57
N VAL A 100 16.14 -4.94 3.98
CA VAL A 100 16.70 -3.68 3.44
C VAL A 100 17.16 -3.86 2.01
N ALA A 101 18.12 -4.77 1.77
CA ALA A 101 18.66 -5.05 0.46
C ALA A 101 17.59 -5.57 -0.50
N LYS A 102 16.65 -6.40 -0.02
CA LYS A 102 15.51 -6.85 -0.85
C LYS A 102 14.68 -5.68 -1.35
N PHE A 103 14.23 -4.78 -0.47
CA PHE A 103 13.39 -3.66 -0.88
C PHE A 103 14.14 -2.64 -1.73
N LEU A 104 15.40 -2.35 -1.41
CA LEU A 104 16.25 -1.48 -2.23
C LEU A 104 16.53 -2.09 -3.60
N TYR A 105 16.82 -3.39 -3.68
CA TYR A 105 17.00 -4.10 -4.95
C TYR A 105 15.74 -4.02 -5.82
N LEU A 106 14.57 -4.32 -5.25
CA LEU A 106 13.30 -4.24 -5.98
C LEU A 106 12.97 -2.81 -6.41
N TYR A 107 13.26 -1.83 -5.56
CA TYR A 107 13.13 -0.42 -5.90
C TYR A 107 13.99 -0.05 -7.11
N LEU A 108 15.29 -0.38 -7.07
CA LEU A 108 16.23 -0.07 -8.16
C LEU A 108 15.83 -0.73 -9.47
N ILE A 109 15.50 -2.02 -9.44
CA ILE A 109 15.20 -2.77 -10.67
C ILE A 109 13.92 -2.28 -11.34
N TRP A 110 12.88 -2.03 -10.55
CA TRP A 110 11.61 -1.55 -11.08
C TRP A 110 11.68 -0.08 -11.45
N MET A 111 12.51 0.72 -10.79
CA MET A 111 12.76 2.08 -11.23
C MET A 111 13.41 2.10 -12.62
N LEU A 112 14.38 1.23 -12.88
CA LEU A 112 14.99 1.10 -14.22
C LEU A 112 13.94 0.67 -15.26
N ILE A 113 13.09 -0.31 -14.93
CA ILE A 113 12.02 -0.78 -15.81
C ILE A 113 10.99 0.34 -16.07
N HIS A 114 10.55 1.05 -15.03
CA HIS A 114 9.62 2.18 -15.16
C HIS A 114 10.23 3.26 -16.05
N THR A 115 11.49 3.61 -15.83
CA THR A 115 12.20 4.61 -16.64
C THR A 115 12.25 4.18 -18.11
N ALA A 116 12.63 2.92 -18.37
CA ALA A 116 12.72 2.38 -19.73
C ALA A 116 11.36 2.35 -20.44
N ILE A 117 10.29 1.93 -19.76
CA ILE A 117 8.95 1.89 -20.37
C ILE A 117 8.41 3.32 -20.57
N LEU A 118 8.54 4.17 -19.55
CA LEU A 118 8.00 5.52 -19.58
C LEU A 118 8.75 6.46 -20.54
N TRP A 119 10.00 6.12 -20.89
CA TRP A 119 10.76 6.80 -21.93
C TRP A 119 9.99 6.85 -23.26
N PHE A 120 9.27 5.77 -23.59
CA PHE A 120 8.47 5.66 -24.80
C PHE A 120 7.05 6.23 -24.66
N THR A 121 6.72 6.83 -23.51
CA THR A 121 5.39 7.40 -23.23
C THR A 121 5.47 8.91 -22.93
N PRO A 122 5.89 9.75 -23.89
CA PRO A 122 5.99 11.20 -23.67
C PRO A 122 4.58 11.78 -23.41
N GLY A 123 4.41 12.48 -22.28
CA GLY A 123 3.15 13.17 -21.92
C GLY A 123 2.38 12.55 -20.75
N PHE A 124 2.79 11.39 -20.24
CA PHE A 124 2.22 10.85 -19.00
C PHE A 124 2.89 11.51 -17.79
N ASP A 125 2.08 12.10 -16.89
CA ASP A 125 2.47 12.96 -15.76
C ASP A 125 3.22 12.24 -14.60
N THR A 126 3.96 11.19 -14.94
CA THR A 126 5.04 10.64 -14.13
C THR A 126 6.27 10.77 -14.98
N THR A 127 7.01 11.86 -14.74
CA THR A 127 8.24 12.21 -15.46
C THR A 127 9.14 10.98 -15.58
N ALA A 128 9.30 10.45 -16.79
CA ALA A 128 10.45 9.61 -17.08
C ALA A 128 11.68 10.51 -17.00
N ALA A 129 12.73 10.08 -16.31
CA ALA A 129 14.01 10.78 -16.37
C ALA A 129 14.48 10.85 -17.83
N ARG A 130 14.58 12.07 -18.39
CA ARG A 130 15.06 12.30 -19.75
C ARG A 130 16.57 12.59 -19.80
N SER A 131 17.22 12.61 -18.64
CA SER A 131 18.67 12.77 -18.49
C SER A 131 19.19 11.97 -17.30
N LEU A 132 20.50 11.68 -17.27
CA LEU A 132 21.16 11.05 -16.12
C LEU A 132 21.01 11.88 -14.84
N GLY A 133 20.97 13.21 -14.96
CA GLY A 133 20.70 14.12 -13.84
C GLY A 133 19.28 13.98 -13.30
N GLN A 134 18.27 13.93 -14.17
CA GLN A 134 16.88 13.68 -13.77
C GLN A 134 16.69 12.25 -13.25
N PHE A 135 17.46 11.28 -13.73
CA PHE A 135 17.42 9.91 -13.20
C PHE A 135 18.01 9.86 -11.80
N ALA A 136 19.15 10.52 -11.56
CA ALA A 136 19.73 10.65 -10.22
C ALA A 136 18.79 11.41 -9.28
N GLU A 137 18.15 12.48 -9.75
CA GLU A 137 17.14 13.23 -9.00
C GLU A 137 15.89 12.39 -8.71
N GLN A 138 15.36 11.62 -9.65
CA GLN A 138 14.22 10.74 -9.37
C GLN A 138 14.60 9.55 -8.48
N LEU A 139 15.85 9.09 -8.58
CA LEU A 139 16.37 7.98 -7.79
C LEU A 139 16.55 8.37 -6.32
N THR A 140 16.92 9.63 -6.05
CA THR A 140 17.36 10.10 -4.73
C THR A 140 16.45 11.18 -4.12
N ILE A 141 15.85 12.04 -4.94
CA ILE A 141 15.09 13.24 -4.56
C ILE A 141 13.57 13.02 -4.70
N THR A 142 13.10 12.50 -5.84
CA THR A 142 11.65 12.37 -6.13
C THR A 142 11.27 10.99 -6.69
N PRO A 143 11.25 9.90 -5.88
CA PRO A 143 10.88 8.57 -6.37
C PRO A 143 9.43 8.56 -6.87
N PRO A 144 9.17 8.43 -8.19
CA PRO A 144 7.80 8.35 -8.67
C PRO A 144 7.26 6.95 -8.36
N ASN A 145 6.09 6.92 -7.71
CA ASN A 145 5.21 5.77 -7.41
C ASN A 145 5.78 4.57 -6.64
N LEU A 146 7.08 4.24 -6.74
CA LEU A 146 7.77 3.12 -6.09
C LEU A 146 8.33 3.46 -4.68
N TRP A 147 8.05 4.67 -4.20
CA TRP A 147 8.56 5.21 -2.94
C TRP A 147 8.26 4.35 -1.71
N TYR A 148 7.19 3.55 -1.72
CA TYR A 148 6.84 2.68 -0.59
C TYR A 148 7.91 1.62 -0.31
N LEU A 149 8.57 1.06 -1.35
CA LEU A 149 9.65 0.08 -1.14
C LEU A 149 10.86 0.73 -0.47
N TYR A 150 11.24 1.91 -0.97
CA TYR A 150 12.28 2.74 -0.38
C TYR A 150 11.95 3.13 1.07
N ALA A 151 10.70 3.54 1.32
CA ALA A 151 10.20 3.88 2.65
C ALA A 151 10.32 2.71 3.63
N LEU A 152 9.90 1.51 3.24
CA LEU A 152 10.01 0.33 4.11
C LEU A 152 11.46 0.01 4.48
N ALA A 153 12.39 0.15 3.54
CA ALA A 153 13.81 -0.06 3.81
C ALA A 153 14.30 0.93 4.87
N ILE A 154 14.02 2.23 4.67
CA ILE A 154 14.45 3.29 5.58
C ILE A 154 13.78 3.18 6.94
N TYR A 155 12.46 3.02 6.99
CA TYR A 155 11.72 2.93 8.24
C TYR A 155 12.20 1.75 9.08
N PHE A 156 12.47 0.61 8.44
CA PHE A 156 13.00 -0.55 9.16
C PHE A 156 14.41 -0.29 9.71
N VAL A 157 15.30 0.32 8.91
CA VAL A 157 16.64 0.69 9.36
C VAL A 157 16.57 1.69 10.50
N ALA A 158 15.78 2.77 10.37
CA ALA A 158 15.61 3.80 11.38
C ALA A 158 15.04 3.22 12.68
N ALA A 159 13.95 2.46 12.61
CA ALA A 159 13.36 1.81 13.79
C ALA A 159 14.36 0.90 14.49
N LYS A 160 15.12 0.08 13.74
CA LYS A 160 16.10 -0.84 14.33
C LYS A 160 17.36 -0.12 14.86
N ALA A 161 17.83 0.93 14.20
CA ALA A 161 18.93 1.75 14.70
C ALA A 161 18.56 2.41 16.03
N LEU A 162 17.32 2.89 16.13
CA LEU A 162 16.77 3.55 17.32
C LEU A 162 16.19 2.58 18.36
N HIS A 163 16.52 1.28 18.29
CA HIS A 163 15.94 0.27 19.19
C HIS A 163 16.24 0.49 20.69
N ARG A 164 17.24 1.31 21.02
CA ARG A 164 17.60 1.68 22.40
C ARG A 164 16.79 2.88 22.93
N VAL A 165 16.13 3.63 22.05
CA VAL A 165 15.33 4.80 22.44
C VAL A 165 14.01 4.30 23.04
N PRO A 166 13.57 4.84 24.19
CA PRO A 166 12.25 4.51 24.76
C PRO A 166 11.14 4.76 23.75
N VAL A 167 10.22 3.80 23.62
CA VAL A 167 9.13 3.84 22.63
C VAL A 167 8.30 5.14 22.67
N PRO A 168 7.93 5.70 23.84
CA PRO A 168 7.19 6.97 23.87
C PRO A 168 7.98 8.14 23.27
N ILE A 169 9.29 8.20 23.50
CA ILE A 169 10.17 9.23 22.94
C ILE A 169 10.28 9.05 21.42
N LEU A 170 10.45 7.82 20.96
CA LEU A 170 10.55 7.51 19.53
C LEU A 170 9.25 7.87 18.78
N LEU A 171 8.08 7.53 19.35
CA LEU A 171 6.78 7.89 18.77
C LEU A 171 6.53 9.40 18.82
N GLY A 172 6.89 10.07 19.91
CA GLY A 172 6.80 11.53 20.02
C GLY A 172 7.68 12.25 19.01
N ALA A 173 8.93 11.80 18.83
CA ALA A 173 9.84 12.32 17.82
C ALA A 173 9.33 12.07 16.39
N ALA A 174 8.77 10.90 16.10
CA ALA A 174 8.17 10.60 14.81
C ALA A 174 6.92 11.44 14.52
N ALA A 175 6.08 11.69 15.54
CA ALA A 175 4.92 12.57 15.42
C ALA A 175 5.36 14.03 15.20
N LEU A 176 6.38 14.51 15.92
CA LEU A 176 6.94 15.83 15.71
C LEU A 176 7.53 15.97 14.29
N LEU A 177 8.26 14.95 13.83
CA LEU A 177 8.83 14.91 12.48
C LEU A 177 7.73 14.95 11.42
N ALA A 178 6.61 14.24 11.64
CA ALA A 178 5.44 14.30 10.76
C ALA A 178 4.86 15.72 10.70
N VAL A 179 4.78 16.44 11.83
CA VAL A 179 4.30 17.82 11.89
C VAL A 179 5.26 18.77 11.17
N VAL A 180 6.57 18.69 11.46
CA VAL A 180 7.60 19.54 10.87
C VAL A 180 7.69 19.37 9.35
N ALA A 181 7.66 18.11 8.87
CA ALA A 181 7.75 17.81 7.44
C ALA A 181 6.54 18.32 6.65
N ALA A 182 5.40 18.44 7.30
CA ALA A 182 4.13 18.75 6.68
C ALA A 182 3.80 20.25 6.75
N ALA A 183 4.35 20.98 7.73
CA ALA A 183 4.29 22.43 7.78
C ALA A 183 5.37 23.09 6.89
N ASP A 184 5.97 22.33 5.97
CA ASP A 184 7.00 22.74 5.01
C ASP A 184 8.20 23.49 5.62
N LEU A 185 8.45 23.32 6.92
CA LEU A 185 9.62 23.89 7.60
C LEU A 185 10.93 23.26 7.12
N ILE A 186 10.84 22.10 6.48
CA ILE A 186 11.93 21.45 5.78
C ILE A 186 11.51 21.33 4.32
N ALA A 187 12.16 22.10 3.45
CA ALA A 187 11.98 21.97 2.01
C ALA A 187 12.19 20.50 1.61
N THR A 188 11.10 19.82 1.30
CA THR A 188 11.09 18.39 0.97
C THR A 188 10.55 18.21 -0.44
N PRO A 189 11.40 18.40 -1.48
CA PRO A 189 10.97 18.21 -2.86
C PRO A 189 10.32 16.83 -3.05
N GLY A 190 9.18 16.79 -3.74
CA GLY A 190 8.47 15.55 -4.08
C GLY A 190 7.70 14.92 -2.91
N ASN A 191 7.57 13.59 -2.91
CA ASN A 191 6.72 12.85 -1.97
C ASN A 191 7.35 12.63 -0.57
N ARG A 192 8.38 13.42 -0.22
CA ARG A 192 9.17 13.28 1.02
C ARG A 192 8.40 13.72 2.26
N GLY A 193 7.50 14.71 2.15
CA GLY A 193 6.56 15.04 3.22
C GLY A 193 5.74 13.82 3.64
N SER A 194 5.18 13.08 2.67
CA SER A 194 4.47 11.83 2.95
C SER A 194 5.37 10.73 3.50
N LEU A 195 6.64 10.65 3.08
CA LEU A 195 7.62 9.72 3.67
C LEU A 195 7.82 10.00 5.17
N LEU A 196 7.99 11.24 5.58
CA LEU A 196 8.24 11.54 6.99
C LEU A 196 6.97 11.37 7.83
N GLN A 197 5.83 11.82 7.31
CA GLN A 197 4.52 11.67 7.95
C GLN A 197 4.16 10.19 8.19
N ASN A 198 4.44 9.30 7.24
CA ASN A 198 4.03 7.90 7.35
C ASN A 198 4.91 7.04 8.28
N PHE A 199 6.07 7.56 8.72
CA PHE A 199 6.95 6.83 9.61
C PHE A 199 6.30 6.52 10.97
N VAL A 200 5.49 7.45 11.49
CA VAL A 200 4.76 7.25 12.75
C VAL A 200 3.83 6.03 12.66
N PHE A 201 3.13 5.85 11.54
CA PHE A 201 2.22 4.70 11.35
C PHE A 201 2.97 3.37 11.29
N PHE A 202 4.14 3.34 10.65
CA PHE A 202 5.01 2.16 10.69
C PHE A 202 5.43 1.81 12.11
N LEU A 203 5.85 2.80 12.91
CA LEU A 203 6.23 2.59 14.31
C LEU A 203 5.05 2.17 15.19
N LEU A 204 3.86 2.75 14.99
CA LEU A 204 2.63 2.32 15.67
C LEU A 204 2.36 0.84 15.40
N GLY A 205 2.46 0.41 14.14
CA GLY A 205 2.34 -0.99 13.77
C GLY A 205 3.37 -1.90 14.42
N LEU A 206 4.63 -1.45 14.48
CA LEU A 206 5.74 -2.20 15.05
C LEU A 206 5.61 -2.37 16.57
N HIS A 207 5.34 -1.29 17.30
CA HIS A 207 5.36 -1.28 18.76
C HIS A 207 4.01 -1.57 19.41
N LEU A 208 2.88 -1.26 18.74
CA LEU A 208 1.54 -1.48 19.27
C LEU A 208 0.87 -2.75 18.72
N ARG A 209 1.63 -3.68 18.12
CA ARG A 209 1.09 -4.94 17.57
C ARG A 209 0.14 -5.68 18.54
N PRO A 210 0.45 -5.88 19.84
CA PRO A 210 -0.47 -6.55 20.76
C PRO A 210 -1.81 -5.82 20.96
N HIS A 211 -1.78 -4.48 20.94
CA HIS A 211 -2.97 -3.64 21.05
C HIS A 211 -3.81 -3.71 19.77
N ILE A 212 -3.17 -3.69 18.60
CA ILE A 212 -3.84 -3.87 17.31
C ILE A 212 -4.50 -5.25 17.23
N GLU A 213 -3.81 -6.31 17.62
CA GLU A 213 -4.37 -7.65 17.65
C GLU A 213 -5.57 -7.75 18.63
N ARG A 214 -5.52 -7.04 19.76
CA ARG A 214 -6.65 -6.95 20.70
C ARG A 214 -7.84 -6.19 20.10
N LEU A 215 -7.60 -5.05 19.45
CA LEU A 215 -8.62 -4.26 18.74
C LEU A 215 -9.33 -5.12 17.69
N VAL A 216 -8.55 -5.82 16.87
CA VAL A 216 -9.04 -6.70 15.81
C VAL A 216 -9.88 -7.86 16.36
N ARG A 217 -9.45 -8.50 17.45
CA ARG A 217 -10.24 -9.60 18.07
C ARG A 217 -11.58 -9.13 18.63
N ASN A 218 -11.64 -7.90 19.12
CA ASN A 218 -12.81 -7.36 19.81
C ASN A 218 -13.69 -6.47 18.91
N THR A 219 -13.48 -6.49 17.59
CA THR A 219 -14.27 -5.66 16.67
C THR A 219 -15.69 -6.21 16.47
N SER A 220 -16.62 -5.32 16.15
CA SER A 220 -18.00 -5.65 15.79
C SER A 220 -18.49 -4.68 14.71
N TRP A 221 -19.54 -5.05 13.97
CA TRP A 221 -20.12 -4.16 12.95
C TRP A 221 -20.56 -2.81 13.53
N ARG A 222 -21.09 -2.79 14.76
CA ARG A 222 -21.44 -1.55 15.46
C ARG A 222 -20.22 -0.65 15.71
N ARG A 223 -19.11 -1.23 16.20
CA ARG A 223 -17.86 -0.49 16.43
C ARG A 223 -17.26 0.01 15.12
N ALA A 224 -17.18 -0.85 14.11
CA ALA A 224 -16.67 -0.48 12.79
C ALA A 224 -17.52 0.63 12.16
N ALA A 225 -18.85 0.57 12.26
CA ALA A 225 -19.76 1.61 11.77
C ALA A 225 -19.60 2.92 12.55
N ALA A 226 -19.45 2.88 13.88
CA ALA A 226 -19.20 4.06 14.69
C ALA A 226 -17.87 4.74 14.30
N VAL A 227 -16.78 3.97 14.16
CA VAL A 227 -15.49 4.52 13.72
C VAL A 227 -15.56 5.01 12.27
N ALA A 228 -16.32 4.33 11.40
CA ALA A 228 -16.56 4.78 10.03
C ALA A 228 -17.29 6.12 9.99
N ALA A 229 -18.30 6.32 10.84
CA ALA A 229 -19.01 7.58 10.95
C ALA A 229 -18.09 8.71 11.45
N VAL A 230 -17.27 8.45 12.48
CA VAL A 230 -16.27 9.41 12.96
C VAL A 230 -15.26 9.74 11.86
N TYR A 231 -14.77 8.74 11.13
CA TYR A 231 -13.86 8.95 10.01
C TYR A 231 -14.51 9.78 8.90
N ALA A 232 -15.75 9.48 8.52
CA ALA A 232 -16.49 10.22 7.50
C ALA A 232 -16.69 11.69 7.91
N VAL A 233 -17.11 11.95 9.16
CA VAL A 233 -17.26 13.31 9.68
C VAL A 233 -15.93 14.05 9.72
N ALA A 234 -14.88 13.43 10.24
CA ALA A 234 -13.55 14.06 10.33
C ALA A 234 -12.98 14.40 8.94
N THR A 235 -13.18 13.50 7.98
CA THR A 235 -12.78 13.67 6.58
C THR A 235 -13.59 14.78 5.90
N ALA A 236 -14.91 14.82 6.11
CA ALA A 236 -15.77 15.87 5.58
C ALA A 236 -15.45 17.24 6.21
N ALA A 237 -15.17 17.31 7.51
CA ALA A 237 -14.77 18.54 8.20
C ALA A 237 -13.42 19.06 7.70
N MET A 238 -12.43 18.16 7.55
CA MET A 238 -11.12 18.51 6.96
C MET A 238 -11.29 19.06 5.53
N ALA A 239 -12.17 18.43 4.74
CA ALA A 239 -12.47 18.90 3.39
C ALA A 239 -13.16 20.27 3.37
N ALA A 240 -14.19 20.47 4.19
CA ALA A 240 -14.96 21.71 4.26
C ALA A 240 -14.12 22.89 4.78
N THR A 241 -13.13 22.64 5.63
CA THR A 241 -12.23 23.66 6.17
C THR A 241 -10.98 23.90 5.33
N ALA A 242 -10.80 23.16 4.22
CA ALA A 242 -9.60 23.19 3.39
C ALA A 242 -8.28 22.96 4.17
N THR A 243 -8.33 22.12 5.23
CA THR A 243 -7.21 21.89 6.14
C THR A 243 -6.43 20.61 5.83
N GLN A 244 -6.51 20.09 4.60
CA GLN A 244 -5.81 18.87 4.18
C GLN A 244 -4.29 19.00 4.27
N GLN A 245 -3.77 20.22 4.12
CA GLN A 245 -2.34 20.54 4.27
C GLN A 245 -1.93 20.71 5.73
N THR A 246 -2.89 20.81 6.66
CA THR A 246 -2.59 20.95 8.08
C THR A 246 -2.11 19.61 8.65
N PRO A 247 -0.84 19.51 9.08
CA PRO A 247 -0.21 18.23 9.40
C PRO A 247 -0.91 17.42 10.49
N THR A 248 -1.30 18.14 11.55
CA THR A 248 -1.91 17.58 12.75
C THR A 248 -3.30 17.05 12.42
N ILE A 249 -4.06 17.78 11.60
CA ILE A 249 -5.40 17.38 11.14
C ILE A 249 -5.26 16.16 10.23
N TRP A 250 -4.40 16.21 9.22
CA TRP A 250 -4.17 15.08 8.31
C TRP A 250 -3.74 13.81 9.07
N THR A 251 -2.81 13.92 10.02
CA THR A 251 -2.32 12.80 10.82
C THR A 251 -3.42 12.24 11.73
N THR A 252 -4.24 13.11 12.33
CA THR A 252 -5.37 12.70 13.18
C THR A 252 -6.44 11.97 12.38
N VAL A 253 -6.86 12.53 11.23
CA VAL A 253 -7.80 11.88 10.31
C VAL A 253 -7.25 10.55 9.82
N SER A 254 -5.94 10.50 9.53
CA SER A 254 -5.24 9.28 9.12
C SER A 254 -5.17 8.20 10.22
N LEU A 255 -5.03 8.60 11.48
CA LEU A 255 -5.11 7.70 12.63
C LEU A 255 -6.51 7.12 12.77
N ILE A 256 -7.56 7.95 12.66
CA ILE A 256 -8.95 7.50 12.68
C ILE A 256 -9.21 6.54 11.51
N GLY A 257 -8.75 6.88 10.30
CA GLY A 257 -8.85 6.03 9.11
C GLY A 257 -8.12 4.70 9.26
N THR A 258 -6.96 4.70 9.91
CA THR A 258 -6.21 3.48 10.24
C THR A 258 -6.99 2.61 11.23
N VAL A 259 -7.54 3.20 12.30
CA VAL A 259 -8.39 2.47 13.26
C VAL A 259 -9.64 1.91 12.59
N PHE A 260 -10.27 2.66 11.68
CA PHE A 260 -11.38 2.18 10.86
C PHE A 260 -10.97 0.97 10.03
N GLY A 261 -9.86 1.07 9.29
CA GLY A 261 -9.34 -0.03 8.48
C GLY A 261 -9.02 -1.29 9.28
N LEU A 262 -8.37 -1.13 10.44
CA LEU A 262 -8.09 -2.22 11.38
C LEU A 262 -9.36 -2.83 11.99
N SER A 263 -10.42 -2.04 12.17
CA SER A 263 -11.71 -2.51 12.71
C SER A 263 -12.56 -3.21 11.65
N ALA A 264 -12.50 -2.76 10.39
CA ALA A 264 -13.31 -3.26 9.28
C ALA A 264 -12.71 -4.50 8.61
N ALA A 265 -11.38 -4.54 8.41
CA ALA A 265 -10.70 -5.65 7.76
C ALA A 265 -11.03 -7.06 8.30
N PRO A 266 -11.05 -7.31 9.62
CA PRO A 266 -11.47 -8.60 10.17
C PRO A 266 -12.94 -8.94 9.95
N LEU A 267 -13.82 -7.95 9.76
CA LEU A 267 -15.23 -8.18 9.45
C LEU A 267 -15.41 -8.57 7.98
N VAL A 268 -14.73 -7.87 7.07
CA VAL A 268 -14.68 -8.22 5.65
C VAL A 268 -14.05 -9.59 5.45
N ALA A 269 -13.06 -9.96 6.27
CA ALA A 269 -12.45 -11.29 6.23
C ALA A 269 -13.41 -12.44 6.57
N ARG A 270 -14.56 -12.16 7.21
CA ARG A 270 -15.59 -13.18 7.50
C ARG A 270 -16.42 -13.55 6.28
N TRP A 271 -16.44 -12.71 5.24
CA TRP A 271 -17.15 -13.01 4.00
C TRP A 271 -16.37 -14.07 3.22
N THR A 272 -16.99 -15.21 2.96
CA THR A 272 -16.34 -16.40 2.38
C THR A 272 -15.64 -16.09 1.06
N HIS A 273 -16.35 -15.51 0.09
CA HIS A 273 -15.80 -15.23 -1.23
C HIS A 273 -14.96 -13.94 -1.27
N ILE A 274 -15.52 -12.84 -0.75
CA ILE A 274 -14.87 -11.52 -0.81
C ILE A 274 -13.62 -11.49 0.07
N GLY A 275 -13.70 -12.01 1.30
CA GLY A 275 -12.57 -12.10 2.22
C GLY A 275 -11.46 -13.00 1.68
N ALA A 276 -11.81 -14.15 1.07
CA ALA A 276 -10.82 -15.02 0.43
C ALA A 276 -10.14 -14.35 -0.76
N ALA A 277 -10.89 -13.68 -1.64
CA ALA A 277 -10.36 -12.96 -2.79
C ALA A 277 -9.41 -11.81 -2.37
N LEU A 278 -9.84 -10.97 -1.41
CA LEU A 278 -9.02 -9.88 -0.89
C LEU A 278 -7.77 -10.39 -0.16
N SER A 279 -7.88 -11.48 0.60
CA SER A 279 -6.73 -12.11 1.24
C SER A 279 -5.74 -12.67 0.21
N TRP A 280 -6.24 -13.31 -0.85
CA TRP A 280 -5.45 -13.81 -1.95
C TRP A 280 -4.71 -12.69 -2.69
N LEU A 281 -5.39 -11.56 -2.90
CA LEU A 281 -4.81 -10.35 -3.49
C LEU A 281 -3.77 -9.72 -2.56
N GLY A 282 -4.06 -9.66 -1.27
CA GLY A 282 -3.17 -9.15 -0.23
C GLY A 282 -1.86 -9.94 -0.05
N ARG A 283 -1.82 -11.19 -0.53
CA ARG A 283 -0.58 -11.97 -0.64
C ARG A 283 0.26 -11.62 -1.87
N ARG A 284 -0.32 -10.95 -2.87
CA ARG A 284 0.29 -10.56 -4.16
C ARG A 284 0.33 -9.05 -4.37
N THR A 285 0.41 -8.28 -3.28
CA THR A 285 0.45 -6.81 -3.40
C THR A 285 1.69 -6.31 -4.12
N LEU A 286 2.84 -6.96 -3.98
CA LEU A 286 4.10 -6.51 -4.56
C LEU A 286 4.07 -6.49 -6.11
N PRO A 287 3.73 -7.58 -6.81
CA PRO A 287 3.60 -7.56 -8.28
C PRO A 287 2.65 -6.47 -8.79
N ILE A 288 1.47 -6.33 -8.16
CA ILE A 288 0.50 -5.30 -8.54
C ILE A 288 1.09 -3.90 -8.34
N TYR A 289 1.71 -3.67 -7.18
CA TYR A 289 2.32 -2.40 -6.83
C TYR A 289 3.39 -1.95 -7.84
N VAL A 290 4.21 -2.87 -8.34
CA VAL A 290 5.29 -2.51 -9.26
C VAL A 290 4.88 -2.50 -10.74
N ILE A 291 3.88 -3.30 -11.14
CA ILE A 291 3.48 -3.42 -12.57
C ILE A 291 2.39 -2.42 -12.97
N HIS A 292 1.50 -2.01 -12.04
CA HIS A 292 0.30 -1.25 -12.43
C HIS A 292 0.59 0.08 -13.12
N MET A 293 1.64 0.80 -12.72
CA MET A 293 1.97 2.11 -13.29
C MET A 293 2.41 2.04 -14.76
N PRO A 294 3.37 1.19 -15.14
CA PRO A 294 3.69 0.95 -16.55
C PRO A 294 2.46 0.58 -17.39
N LEU A 295 1.63 -0.34 -16.90
CA LEU A 295 0.41 -0.73 -17.62
C LEU A 295 -0.59 0.42 -17.74
N LEU A 296 -0.76 1.22 -16.68
CA LEU A 296 -1.62 2.40 -16.70
C LEU A 296 -1.10 3.45 -17.69
N ALA A 297 0.21 3.65 -17.80
CA ALA A 297 0.79 4.59 -18.77
C ALA A 297 0.54 4.15 -20.22
N LEU A 298 0.71 2.86 -20.51
CA LEU A 298 0.40 2.29 -21.83
C LEU A 298 -1.09 2.40 -22.15
N LEU A 299 -1.96 2.09 -21.17
CA LEU A 299 -3.40 2.23 -21.29
C LEU A 299 -3.79 3.71 -21.54
N HIS A 300 -3.16 4.63 -20.82
CA HIS A 300 -3.42 6.06 -20.95
C HIS A 300 -3.18 6.51 -22.39
N ILE A 301 -2.02 6.21 -22.98
CA ILE A 301 -1.73 6.59 -24.37
C ILE A 301 -2.71 5.94 -25.34
N ALA A 302 -3.06 4.68 -25.12
CA ALA A 302 -3.96 3.96 -26.00
C ALA A 302 -5.40 4.53 -25.98
N LEU A 303 -5.87 5.03 -24.84
CA LEU A 303 -7.29 5.36 -24.64
C LEU A 303 -7.59 6.86 -24.49
N ILE A 304 -6.65 7.69 -24.04
CA ILE A 304 -6.93 9.09 -23.66
C ILE A 304 -7.59 9.89 -24.77
N GLY A 305 -7.08 9.80 -26.01
CA GLY A 305 -7.64 10.49 -27.16
C GLY A 305 -9.01 9.95 -27.59
N ARG A 306 -9.22 8.63 -27.49
CA ARG A 306 -10.52 8.00 -27.82
C ARG A 306 -11.60 8.40 -26.83
N LEU A 307 -11.27 8.47 -25.54
CA LEU A 307 -12.19 8.89 -24.49
C LEU A 307 -12.55 10.38 -24.60
N SER A 308 -11.55 11.23 -24.81
CA SER A 308 -11.72 12.69 -24.94
C SER A 308 -12.54 13.10 -26.17
N ASN A 309 -12.51 12.28 -27.22
CA ASN A 309 -13.27 12.49 -28.46
C ASN A 309 -14.57 11.69 -28.54
N ALA A 310 -14.92 10.91 -27.50
CA ALA A 310 -16.17 10.17 -27.46
C ALA A 310 -17.39 11.12 -27.36
N SER A 311 -18.56 10.64 -27.78
CA SER A 311 -19.80 11.42 -27.65
C SER A 311 -20.16 11.66 -26.17
N PRO A 312 -20.84 12.77 -25.82
CA PRO A 312 -21.21 13.07 -24.44
C PRO A 312 -22.04 11.97 -23.76
N ALA A 313 -22.89 11.27 -24.52
CA ALA A 313 -23.67 10.13 -24.01
C ALA A 313 -22.76 8.97 -23.55
N VAL A 314 -21.76 8.61 -24.37
CA VAL A 314 -20.77 7.57 -24.02
C VAL A 314 -19.93 8.03 -22.84
N GLN A 315 -19.46 9.29 -22.85
CA GLN A 315 -18.69 9.85 -21.75
C GLN A 315 -19.45 9.83 -20.42
N THR A 316 -20.77 10.05 -20.42
CA THR A 316 -21.57 10.02 -19.19
C THR A 316 -21.57 8.64 -18.53
N VAL A 317 -21.75 7.57 -19.32
CA VAL A 317 -21.70 6.20 -18.83
C VAL A 317 -20.28 5.85 -18.34
N LEU A 318 -19.27 6.20 -19.12
CA LEU A 318 -17.88 5.95 -18.76
C LEU A 318 -17.45 6.74 -17.52
N ALA A 319 -17.91 7.97 -17.34
CA ALA A 319 -17.55 8.79 -16.18
C ALA A 319 -17.87 8.08 -14.86
N VAL A 320 -18.94 7.29 -14.79
CA VAL A 320 -19.31 6.55 -13.57
C VAL A 320 -18.51 5.24 -13.45
N ALA A 321 -18.49 4.41 -14.49
CA ALA A 321 -18.00 3.03 -14.38
C ALA A 321 -16.49 2.88 -14.64
N TYR A 322 -15.88 3.81 -15.38
CA TYR A 322 -14.52 3.68 -15.90
C TYR A 322 -13.45 3.48 -14.81
N PRO A 323 -13.42 4.23 -13.69
CA PRO A 323 -12.42 4.02 -12.65
C PRO A 323 -12.43 2.60 -12.07
N VAL A 324 -13.62 2.02 -11.87
CA VAL A 324 -13.78 0.67 -11.31
C VAL A 324 -13.36 -0.39 -12.33
N ILE A 325 -13.85 -0.27 -13.57
CA ILE A 325 -13.55 -1.22 -14.66
C ILE A 325 -12.05 -1.24 -14.94
N VAL A 326 -11.43 -0.08 -15.10
CA VAL A 326 -10.00 0.03 -15.40
C VAL A 326 -9.15 -0.45 -14.23
N THR A 327 -9.54 -0.18 -12.99
CA THR A 327 -8.84 -0.73 -11.82
C THR A 327 -8.87 -2.25 -11.81
N ALA A 328 -10.05 -2.86 -12.04
CA ALA A 328 -10.18 -4.31 -12.12
C ALA A 328 -9.34 -4.90 -13.27
N LEU A 329 -9.39 -4.27 -14.45
CA LEU A 329 -8.60 -4.66 -15.61
C LEU A 329 -7.09 -4.59 -15.32
N LEU A 330 -6.60 -3.49 -14.76
CA LEU A 330 -5.18 -3.32 -14.44
C LEU A 330 -4.71 -4.36 -13.43
N VAL A 331 -5.51 -4.63 -12.39
CA VAL A 331 -5.19 -5.67 -11.41
C VAL A 331 -5.12 -7.05 -12.08
N ALA A 332 -6.09 -7.38 -12.94
CA ALA A 332 -6.08 -8.63 -13.69
C ALA A 332 -4.84 -8.75 -14.60
N LEU A 333 -4.51 -7.69 -15.35
CA LEU A 333 -3.32 -7.64 -16.21
C LEU A 333 -2.02 -7.74 -15.40
N CYS A 334 -1.93 -7.11 -14.22
CA CYS A 334 -0.77 -7.27 -13.34
C CYS A 334 -0.58 -8.72 -12.89
N LEU A 335 -1.68 -9.42 -12.57
CA LEU A 335 -1.64 -10.82 -12.13
C LEU A 335 -1.31 -11.76 -13.29
N LEU A 336 -1.81 -11.48 -14.49
CA LEU A 336 -1.43 -12.21 -15.71
C LEU A 336 0.04 -12.00 -16.04
N ALA A 337 0.54 -10.76 -15.94
CA ALA A 337 1.95 -10.43 -16.12
C ALA A 337 2.82 -11.13 -15.07
N GLU A 338 2.42 -11.15 -13.79
CA GLU A 338 3.09 -11.92 -12.74
C GLU A 338 3.19 -13.41 -13.12
N TYR A 339 2.08 -14.00 -13.57
CA TYR A 339 2.05 -15.40 -13.98
C TYR A 339 2.98 -15.68 -15.16
N GLY A 340 2.93 -14.86 -16.21
CA GLY A 340 3.79 -14.99 -17.39
C GLY A 340 5.28 -14.81 -17.07
N LEU A 341 5.62 -13.80 -16.25
CA LEU A 341 7.01 -13.56 -15.82
C LEU A 341 7.54 -14.71 -14.96
N LYS A 342 6.71 -15.31 -14.11
CA LYS A 342 7.08 -16.51 -13.34
C LYS A 342 7.25 -17.73 -14.23
N ALA A 343 6.37 -17.93 -15.21
CA ALA A 343 6.49 -19.01 -16.19
C ALA A 343 7.78 -18.88 -17.01
N ALA A 344 8.19 -17.65 -17.35
CA ALA A 344 9.45 -17.32 -18.02
C ALA A 344 10.68 -17.36 -17.09
N ARG A 345 10.54 -17.83 -15.83
CA ARG A 345 11.61 -17.89 -14.82
C ARG A 345 12.22 -16.52 -14.44
N ALA A 346 11.52 -15.43 -14.71
CA ALA A 346 11.92 -14.06 -14.33
C ALA A 346 11.54 -13.72 -12.87
N THR A 347 11.66 -14.67 -11.95
CA THR A 347 11.30 -14.50 -10.52
C THR A 347 12.19 -13.47 -9.81
N TRP A 348 13.38 -13.20 -10.34
CA TRP A 348 14.31 -12.17 -9.88
C TRP A 348 13.73 -10.75 -9.92
N LEU A 349 12.65 -10.52 -10.67
CA LEU A 349 11.91 -9.25 -10.70
C LEU A 349 11.08 -9.02 -9.43
N PHE A 350 10.73 -10.07 -8.69
CA PHE A 350 9.86 -9.97 -7.51
C PHE A 350 10.57 -10.36 -6.22
N GLU A 351 11.70 -11.06 -6.32
CA GLU A 351 12.45 -11.56 -5.18
C GLU A 351 13.95 -11.44 -5.41
N LEU A 352 14.67 -11.08 -4.34
CA LEU A 352 16.12 -11.18 -4.34
C LEU A 352 16.51 -12.66 -4.24
N ALA A 353 17.35 -13.15 -5.15
CA ALA A 353 17.82 -14.53 -5.14
C ALA A 353 18.39 -14.92 -3.76
N SER A 354 17.81 -15.93 -3.13
CA SER A 354 18.37 -16.53 -1.93
C SER A 354 19.58 -17.36 -2.35
N ARG A 355 20.76 -17.06 -1.78
CA ARG A 355 21.84 -18.05 -1.79
C ARG A 355 21.29 -19.23 -1.01
N ARG A 356 21.15 -20.40 -1.64
CA ARG A 356 20.95 -21.66 -0.91
C ARG A 356 22.11 -21.74 0.08
N THR A 357 21.85 -21.47 1.35
CA THR A 357 22.70 -21.96 2.42
C THR A 357 22.60 -23.48 2.33
N ARG A 358 23.61 -24.11 1.71
CA ARG A 358 23.90 -25.52 1.98
C ARG A 358 24.11 -25.56 3.49
N VAL A 359 23.15 -26.15 4.20
CA VAL A 359 23.36 -26.63 5.56
C VAL A 359 24.19 -27.88 5.46
#